data_AF-A0A9E3CXU0-F1
#
_entry.id   AF-A0A9E3CXU0-F1
#
_cell.length_a   1.000
_cell.length_b   1.000
_cell.length_c   1.000
_cell.angle_alpha   90.00
_cell.angle_beta   90.00
_cell.angle_gamma   90.00
#
_symmetry.space_group_name_H-M   'P 1'
#
loop_
_entity.id
_entity.type
_entity.pdbx_description
1 polymer ?
#
loop_
_entity_poly.entity_id
_entity_poly.type
_entity_poly.pdbx_seq_one_letter_code
_entity_poly.pdbx_strand_id
1 'polypeptide(L)'
;MKSLITVLAAAAFALTAGGVHAKENTAQQNKMASCNKEATGKKGDERKAFMSQCLSAKPAEAASAPADSGAQAACDAKAAEKKLHGAAKTSFTKKCVADAGK
;
A
#
# COMPACT_ATOMS: atom_id res chain seq x y z
N MET A 1 -40.43 -18.28 -16.84
CA MET A 1 -40.81 -18.84 -18.15
C MET A 1 -41.46 -17.74 -18.97
N LYS A 2 -41.03 -17.56 -20.23
CA LYS A 2 -41.24 -16.40 -21.13
C LYS A 2 -40.43 -15.17 -20.68
N SER A 3 -39.36 -14.75 -21.35
CA SER A 3 -39.20 -14.64 -22.80
C SER A 3 -37.78 -15.01 -23.26
N LEU A 4 -37.70 -15.98 -24.16
CA LEU A 4 -36.54 -16.37 -24.97
C LEU A 4 -36.86 -15.94 -26.41
N ILE A 5 -36.37 -14.79 -26.87
CA ILE A 5 -36.20 -14.43 -28.30
C ILE A 5 -35.08 -13.36 -28.36
N THR A 6 -33.82 -13.72 -28.60
CA THR A 6 -33.14 -13.71 -29.92
C THR A 6 -33.05 -12.32 -30.58
N VAL A 7 -31.97 -11.58 -30.35
CA VAL A 7 -31.33 -10.74 -31.38
C VAL A 7 -29.81 -10.82 -31.21
N LEU A 8 -29.22 -11.71 -31.99
CA LEU A 8 -27.82 -11.69 -32.40
C LEU A 8 -27.73 -10.66 -33.53
N ALA A 9 -27.12 -9.50 -33.30
CA ALA A 9 -26.69 -8.60 -34.36
C ALA A 9 -25.43 -7.88 -33.92
N ALA A 10 -24.36 -8.16 -34.65
CA ALA A 10 -23.05 -7.57 -34.52
C ALA A 10 -23.11 -6.05 -34.66
N ALA A 11 -22.58 -5.34 -33.67
CA ALA A 11 -21.98 -4.04 -33.87
C ALA A 11 -20.50 -4.18 -33.51
N ALA A 12 -19.72 -4.51 -34.55
CA ALA A 12 -18.28 -4.33 -34.55
C ALA A 12 -17.98 -2.85 -34.30
N PHE A 13 -17.72 -2.48 -33.04
CA PHE A 13 -17.08 -1.20 -32.72
C PHE A 13 -15.58 -1.44 -32.66
N ALA A 14 -15.00 -1.68 -33.84
CA ALA A 14 -13.57 -1.55 -34.07
C ALA A 14 -13.24 -0.05 -34.10
N LEU A 15 -12.93 0.51 -32.92
CA LEU A 15 -12.22 1.79 -32.81
C LEU A 15 -10.76 1.50 -32.46
N THR A 16 -9.96 1.35 -33.49
CA THR A 16 -8.50 1.39 -33.42
C THR A 16 -8.02 2.84 -33.39
N ALA A 17 -7.45 3.29 -32.27
CA ALA A 17 -6.20 4.08 -32.22
C ALA A 17 -5.93 4.57 -30.80
N GLY A 18 -4.79 4.14 -30.23
CA GLY A 18 -4.09 4.90 -29.19
C GLY A 18 -3.89 4.19 -27.86
N GLY A 19 -2.70 3.61 -27.67
CA GLY A 19 -2.11 3.45 -26.33
C GLY A 19 -2.06 2.03 -25.78
N VAL A 20 -1.05 1.29 -26.23
CA VAL A 20 -0.17 0.40 -25.46
C VAL A 20 -0.43 0.41 -23.93
N HIS A 21 -0.85 -0.74 -23.38
CA HIS A 21 -0.32 -1.32 -22.12
C HIS A 21 -1.09 -2.61 -21.75
N ALA A 22 -0.61 -3.77 -22.19
CA ALA A 22 -0.94 -5.03 -21.52
C ALA A 22 0.16 -6.09 -21.76
N LYS A 23 1.17 -6.10 -20.89
CA LYS A 23 1.59 -7.29 -20.12
C LYS A 23 2.76 -6.94 -19.21
N GLU A 24 2.41 -6.39 -18.05
CA GLU A 24 3.06 -6.76 -16.80
C GLU A 24 1.95 -6.65 -15.75
N ASN A 25 1.81 -7.65 -14.89
CA ASN A 25 0.92 -7.56 -13.75
C ASN A 25 1.34 -6.31 -12.97
N THR A 26 0.56 -5.24 -13.09
CA THR A 26 0.99 -3.93 -12.64
C THR A 26 1.37 -4.07 -11.17
N ALA A 27 2.48 -3.48 -10.75
CA ALA A 27 2.95 -3.61 -9.37
C ALA A 27 1.87 -3.25 -8.33
N GLN A 28 0.84 -2.52 -8.74
CA GLN A 28 -0.36 -2.23 -7.96
C GLN A 28 -1.36 -3.41 -7.86
N GLN A 29 -1.55 -4.22 -8.91
CA GLN A 29 -2.41 -5.41 -8.94
C GLN A 29 -1.84 -6.53 -8.06
N ASN A 30 -0.55 -6.84 -8.20
CA ASN A 30 0.16 -7.81 -7.34
C ASN A 30 0.11 -7.41 -5.85
N LYS A 31 0.23 -6.11 -5.60
CA LYS A 31 0.18 -5.55 -4.26
C LYS A 31 -1.20 -5.66 -3.62
N MET A 32 -2.27 -5.37 -4.36
CA MET A 32 -3.63 -5.57 -3.87
C MET A 32 -3.91 -7.04 -3.53
N ALA A 33 -3.47 -7.98 -4.38
CA ALA A 33 -3.64 -9.40 -4.11
C ALA A 33 -2.89 -9.86 -2.85
N SER A 34 -1.64 -9.40 -2.66
CA SER A 34 -0.84 -9.72 -1.48
C SER A 34 -1.41 -9.11 -0.20
N CYS A 35 -1.78 -7.81 -0.22
CA CYS A 35 -2.45 -7.15 0.90
C CYS A 35 -3.76 -7.86 1.28
N ASN A 36 -4.55 -8.34 0.33
CA ASN A 36 -5.77 -9.08 0.64
C ASN A 36 -5.48 -10.47 1.24
N LYS A 37 -4.44 -11.15 0.75
CA LYS A 37 -4.03 -12.46 1.25
C LYS A 37 -3.50 -12.38 2.69
N GLU A 38 -2.70 -11.37 2.99
CA GLU A 38 -2.15 -11.11 4.32
C GLU A 38 -3.19 -10.52 5.29
N ALA A 39 -4.28 -9.96 4.77
CA ALA A 39 -5.43 -9.52 5.56
C ALA A 39 -6.37 -10.67 6.00
N THR A 40 -6.03 -11.92 5.68
CA THR A 40 -6.80 -13.10 6.12
C THR A 40 -6.70 -13.25 7.63
N GLY A 41 -7.84 -13.38 8.32
CA GLY A 41 -7.90 -13.49 9.78
C GLY A 41 -8.03 -12.15 10.52
N LYS A 42 -7.80 -11.01 9.84
CA LYS A 42 -8.01 -9.67 10.41
C LYS A 42 -9.46 -9.22 10.17
N LYS A 43 -10.14 -8.78 11.22
CA LYS A 43 -11.53 -8.29 11.17
C LYS A 43 -11.61 -6.88 11.75
N GLY A 44 -12.53 -6.08 11.23
CA GLY A 44 -12.78 -4.72 11.74
C GLY A 44 -11.61 -3.76 11.50
N ASP A 45 -11.27 -2.98 12.52
CA ASP A 45 -10.35 -1.86 12.44
C ASP A 45 -8.92 -2.29 12.05
N GLU A 46 -8.49 -3.46 12.55
CA GLU A 46 -7.19 -4.06 12.23
C GLU A 46 -7.02 -4.34 10.74
N ARG A 47 -8.10 -4.72 10.05
CA ARG A 47 -8.07 -4.97 8.60
C ARG A 47 -7.93 -3.67 7.82
N LYS A 48 -8.63 -2.62 8.24
CA LYS A 48 -8.57 -1.30 7.59
C LYS A 48 -7.19 -0.65 7.77
N ALA A 49 -6.66 -0.67 8.99
CA ALA A 49 -5.33 -0.16 9.28
C ALA A 49 -4.26 -0.92 8.48
N PHE A 50 -4.37 -2.25 8.42
CA PHE A 50 -3.47 -3.08 7.63
C PHE A 50 -3.57 -2.81 6.13
N MET A 51 -4.78 -2.72 5.57
CA MET A 51 -4.96 -2.50 4.14
C MET A 51 -4.53 -1.08 3.71
N SER A 52 -4.74 -0.08 4.57
CA SER A 52 -4.27 1.29 4.31
C SER A 52 -2.74 1.39 4.35
N GLN A 53 -2.08 0.76 5.33
CA GLN A 53 -0.62 0.71 5.36
C GLN A 53 -0.05 -0.09 4.18
N CYS A 54 -0.64 -1.23 3.89
CA CYS A 54 -0.18 -2.11 2.83
C CYS A 54 -0.29 -1.43 1.47
N LEU A 55 -1.40 -0.74 1.16
CA LEU A 55 -1.60 -0.04 -0.13
C LEU A 55 -0.86 1.30 -0.24
N SER A 56 -0.59 1.98 0.88
CA SER A 56 0.10 3.29 0.88
C SER A 56 1.62 3.15 0.72
N ALA A 57 2.18 1.98 1.00
CA ALA A 57 3.56 1.70 0.61
C ALA A 57 3.65 1.68 -0.92
N LYS A 58 4.64 2.34 -1.53
CA LYS A 58 4.90 2.21 -2.97
C LYS A 58 5.48 0.81 -3.24
N PRO A 59 5.06 0.06 -4.29
CA PRO A 59 5.72 -1.19 -4.60
C PRO A 59 7.13 -0.92 -5.12
N ALA A 60 8.12 -1.35 -4.35
CA ALA A 60 9.48 -1.62 -4.80
C ALA A 60 9.93 -2.88 -4.06
N GLU A 61 10.21 -3.92 -4.83
CA GLU A 61 10.59 -5.27 -4.38
C GLU A 61 11.97 -5.32 -3.70
N ALA A 62 12.21 -6.48 -3.11
CA ALA A 62 13.46 -7.05 -2.63
C ALA A 62 14.78 -6.30 -2.95
N ALA A 63 15.63 -6.28 -1.91
CA ALA A 63 17.04 -5.90 -1.95
C ALA A 63 17.33 -4.42 -2.22
N SER A 64 17.04 -3.59 -1.22
CA SER A 64 17.92 -2.54 -0.66
C SER A 64 17.12 -1.80 0.40
N ALA A 65 17.62 -1.79 1.64
CA ALA A 65 16.98 -1.12 2.76
C ALA A 65 16.66 0.35 2.43
N PRO A 66 15.53 0.91 2.91
CA PRO A 66 15.58 2.31 3.27
C PRO A 66 16.50 2.37 4.49
N ALA A 67 17.60 3.12 4.40
CA ALA A 67 18.43 3.45 5.56
C ALA A 67 17.66 4.20 6.69
N ASP A 68 16.36 4.45 6.49
CA ASP A 68 15.50 5.25 7.37
C ASP A 68 14.64 4.43 8.34
N SER A 69 14.34 3.14 8.04
CA SER A 69 13.51 2.32 8.94
C SER A 69 14.20 1.96 10.26
N GLY A 70 15.54 1.93 10.27
CA GLY A 70 16.32 1.72 11.50
C GLY A 70 16.34 2.94 12.40
N ALA A 71 16.50 4.14 11.83
CA ALA A 71 16.53 5.40 12.57
C ALA A 71 15.18 5.70 13.21
N GLN A 72 14.08 5.49 12.49
CA GLN A 72 12.74 5.66 13.02
C GLN A 72 12.48 4.76 14.24
N ALA A 73 12.82 3.47 14.15
CA ALA A 73 12.64 2.53 15.25
C ALA A 73 13.50 2.86 16.48
N ALA A 74 14.77 3.25 16.27
CA ALA A 74 15.67 3.68 17.35
C ALA A 74 15.20 4.97 18.02
N CYS A 75 14.71 5.93 17.24
CA CYS A 75 14.18 7.20 17.75
C CYS A 75 12.85 7.01 18.51
N ASP A 76 11.97 6.10 18.06
CA ASP A 76 10.75 5.75 18.78
C ASP A 76 11.04 5.03 20.11
N ALA A 77 12.05 4.16 20.14
CA ALA A 77 12.51 3.51 21.37
C ALA A 77 13.06 4.53 22.37
N LYS A 78 13.92 5.47 21.92
CA LYS A 78 14.41 6.56 22.77
C LYS A 78 13.28 7.47 23.26
N ALA A 79 12.27 7.71 22.44
CA ALA A 79 11.11 8.48 22.85
C ALA A 79 10.29 7.75 23.94
N ALA A 80 10.20 6.41 23.85
CA ALA A 80 9.53 5.57 24.84
C ALA A 80 10.28 5.50 26.18
N GLU A 81 11.62 5.41 26.15
CA GLU A 81 12.45 5.50 27.36
C GLU A 81 12.27 6.83 28.09
N LYS A 82 12.10 7.91 27.33
CA LYS A 82 11.80 9.25 27.86
C LYS A 82 10.33 9.45 28.24
N LYS A 83 9.49 8.42 28.10
CA LYS A 83 8.03 8.46 28.31
C LYS A 83 7.37 9.65 27.61
N LEU A 84 7.85 9.97 26.41
CA LEU A 84 7.26 11.02 25.60
C LEU A 84 5.96 10.49 25.00
N HIS A 85 4.90 11.25 25.19
CA HIS A 85 3.57 10.92 24.70
C HIS A 85 3.03 12.06 23.84
N GLY A 86 2.12 11.75 22.92
CA GLY A 86 1.46 12.73 22.06
C GLY A 86 2.43 13.62 21.28
N ALA A 87 2.16 14.92 21.28
CA ALA A 87 2.92 15.91 20.51
C ALA A 87 4.42 15.94 20.86
N ALA A 88 4.79 15.65 22.11
CA ALA A 88 6.18 15.62 22.55
C ALA A 88 6.95 14.46 21.92
N LYS A 89 6.30 13.28 21.80
CA LYS A 89 6.87 12.10 21.12
C LYS A 89 7.11 12.40 19.65
N THR A 90 6.11 12.96 18.97
CA THR A 90 6.19 13.23 17.53
C THR A 90 7.26 14.27 17.19
N SER A 91 7.41 15.31 18.01
CA SER A 91 8.44 16.34 17.84
C SER A 91 9.84 15.77 18.09
N PHE A 92 9.99 14.94 19.13
CA PHE A 92 11.25 14.27 19.46
C PHE A 92 11.67 13.26 18.38
N THR A 93 10.78 12.36 17.97
CA THR A 93 11.10 11.37 16.94
C THR A 93 11.46 12.05 15.61
N LYS A 94 10.72 13.09 15.18
CA LYS A 94 11.07 13.83 13.95
C LYS A 94 12.44 14.50 14.03
N LYS A 95 12.77 15.11 15.17
CA LYS A 95 14.07 15.74 15.38
C LYS A 95 15.19 14.70 15.41
N CYS A 96 14.96 13.58 16.10
CA CYS A 96 15.91 12.48 16.24
C CYS A 96 16.22 11.81 14.89
N VAL A 97 15.21 11.56 14.06
CA VAL A 97 15.41 10.96 12.72
C VAL A 97 16.14 11.93 11.78
N ALA A 98 15.84 13.23 11.86
CA ALA A 98 16.56 14.24 11.10
C ALA A 98 18.03 14.42 11.53
N ASP A 99 18.34 14.17 12.81
CA ASP A 99 19.70 14.21 13.36
C ASP A 99 20.50 12.95 13.00
N ALA A 100 19.85 11.78 13.00
CA ALA A 100 20.46 10.50 12.62
C ALA A 100 20.87 10.39 11.13
N GLY A 101 20.35 11.28 10.28
CA GLY A 101 20.66 11.35 8.85
C GLY A 101 21.69 12.41 8.46
N LYS A 102 22.30 13.11 9.42
CA LYS A 102 23.42 14.04 9.21
C LYS A 102 24.74 13.38 9.57
#